data_AF-A0A845F9Q3-F1
#
_entry.id   AF-A0A845F9Q3-F1
#
_cell.length_a   1.000
_cell.length_b   1.000
_cell.length_c   1.000
_cell.angle_alpha   90.00
_cell.angle_beta   90.00
_cell.angle_gamma   90.00
#
_symmetry.space_group_name_H-M   'P 1'
#
loop_
_entity.id
_entity.type
_entity.pdbx_description
1 polymer ?
#
loop_
_entity_poly.entity_id
_entity_poly.type
_entity_poly.pdbx_seq_one_letter_code
_entity_poly.pdbx_strand_id
1 'polypeptide(L)' 'MDLALLFGVLLTLLPLVTIKKVKEETFMQRVIHIGCLLVGILLLVGFSIQFMAYMDNF' A
#
# COMPACT_ATOMS: atom_id res chain seq x y z
N MET A 1 -5.86 -9.69 -11.91
CA MET A 1 -6.49 -8.69 -11.02
C MET A 1 -6.06 -8.95 -9.58
N ASP A 2 -6.22 -10.18 -9.08
CA ASP A 2 -5.94 -10.57 -7.69
C ASP A 2 -4.52 -10.29 -7.19
N LEU A 3 -3.50 -10.51 -8.02
CA LEU A 3 -2.09 -10.27 -7.65
C LEU A 3 -1.79 -8.81 -7.32
N ALA A 4 -2.40 -7.85 -8.02
CA ALA A 4 -2.14 -6.42 -7.78
C ALA A 4 -2.86 -5.92 -6.51
N LEU A 5 -4.03 -6.48 -6.19
CA LEU A 5 -4.73 -6.22 -4.93
C LEU A 5 -3.95 -6.78 -3.75
N LEU A 6 -3.50 -8.04 -3.87
CA LEU A 6 -2.64 -8.70 -2.89
C LEU A 6 -1.36 -7.89 -2.68
N PHE A 7 -0.71 -7.44 -3.76
CA PHE A 7 0.48 -6.60 -3.67
C PHE A 7 0.20 -5.26 -2.99
N GLY A 8 -0.86 -4.54 -3.35
CA GLY A 8 -1.21 -3.24 -2.74
C GLY A 8 -1.50 -3.35 -1.23
N VAL A 9 -2.20 -4.42 -0.82
CA VAL A 9 -2.46 -4.72 0.59
C VAL A 9 -1.16 -5.12 1.33
N LEU A 10 -0.31 -5.94 0.73
CA LEU A 10 0.96 -6.34 1.34
C LEU A 10 1.93 -5.14 1.47
N LEU A 11 1.97 -4.29 0.45
CA LEU A 11 2.79 -3.08 0.41
C LEU A 11 2.34 -2.01 1.41
N THR A 12 1.08 -2.03 1.86
CA THR A 12 0.59 -1.14 2.93
C THR A 12 0.78 -1.75 4.32
N LEU A 13 0.54 -3.05 4.49
CA LEU A 13 0.68 -3.75 5.77
C LEU A 13 2.12 -3.87 6.24
N LEU A 14 3.08 -4.19 5.36
CA LEU A 14 4.50 -4.30 5.75
C LEU A 14 5.04 -3.00 6.38
N PRO A 15 4.98 -1.84 5.72
CA PRO A 15 5.48 -0.60 6.30
C PRO A 15 4.69 -0.20 7.54
N LEU A 16 3.39 -0.48 7.63
CA LEU A 16 2.61 -0.17 8.83
C LEU A 16 3.05 -0.98 10.06
N VAL A 17 3.33 -2.27 9.87
CA VAL A 17 3.85 -3.15 10.93
C VAL A 17 5.29 -2.76 11.30
N THR A 18 6.12 -2.41 10.32
CA THR A 18 7.51 -2.01 10.56
C THR A 18 7.60 -0.68 11.30
N ILE A 19 6.86 0.36 10.88
CA ILE A 19 6.80 1.66 11.58
C ILE A 19 6.36 1.47 13.04
N LYS A 20 5.41 0.56 13.30
CA LYS A 20 4.90 0.31 14.66
C LYS A 20 5.90 -0.42 15.56
N LYS A 21 6.84 -1.19 14.98
CA LYS A 21 7.84 -1.97 15.72
C LYS A 21 9.19 -1.27 15.86
N VAL A 22 9.56 -0.37 14.95
CA VAL A 22 10.87 0.27 14.96
C VAL A 22 10.80 1.56 15.78
N LYS A 23 11.31 1.50 17.02
CA LYS A 23 11.31 2.63 17.97
C LYS A 23 12.41 3.66 17.67
N GLU A 24 13.41 3.29 16.86
CA GLU A 24 14.54 4.10 16.43
C GLU A 24 14.70 4.02 14.91
N GLU A 25 13.79 4.65 14.16
CA GLU A 25 13.99 4.81 12.71
C GLU A 25 14.94 5.98 12.45
N THR A 26 16.00 5.71 11.68
CA THR A 26 16.82 6.79 11.10
C THR A 26 15.97 7.61 10.12
N PHE A 27 16.27 8.90 9.96
CA PHE A 27 15.47 9.82 9.13
C PHE A 27 15.28 9.29 7.69
N MET A 28 16.30 8.63 7.13
CA MET A 28 16.23 7.99 5.81
C MET A 28 15.29 6.79 5.76
N GLN A 29 15.30 5.91 6.77
CA GLN A 29 14.37 4.77 6.83
C GLN A 29 12.92 5.25 6.94
N ARG A 30 12.68 6.28 7.73
CA ARG A 30 11.36 6.88 7.89
C ARG A 30 10.80 7.41 6.57
N VAL A 31 11.64 8.07 5.77
CA VAL A 31 11.25 8.56 4.43
C VAL A 31 10.90 7.41 3.49
N ILE A 32 11.71 6.33 3.48
CA ILE A 32 11.44 5.14 2.68
C ILE A 32 10.13 4.46 3.11
N HIS A 33 9.88 4.35 4.42
CA HIS A 33 8.66 3.77 4.96
C HIS A 33 7.41 4.57 4.58
N ILE A 34 7.46 5.89 4.72
CA ILE A 34 6.36 6.78 4.30
C ILE A 34 6.16 6.70 2.78
N GLY A 35 7.23 6.70 1.98
CA GLY A 35 7.16 6.57 0.54
C GLY A 35 6.51 5.24 0.11
N CYS A 36 6.90 4.13 0.75
CA CYS A 36 6.32 2.82 0.49
C CYS A 36 4.82 2.77 0.85
N LEU A 37 4.44 3.40 1.97
CA LEU A 37 3.03 3.53 2.37
C LEU A 37 2.22 4.32 1.34
N LEU A 38 2.77 5.43 0.84
CA LEU A 38 2.14 6.28 -0.18
C LEU A 38 1.91 5.52 -1.50
N VAL A 39 2.92 4.77 -1.97
CA VAL A 39 2.81 3.94 -3.18
C VAL A 39 1.75 2.84 -2.98
N GLY A 40 1.72 2.22 -1.80
CA GLY A 40 0.70 1.22 -1.46
C GLY A 40 -0.73 1.77 -1.50
N ILE A 41 -0.94 3.00 -0.99
CA ILE A 41 -2.24 3.69 -1.05
C ILE A 41 -2.64 4.00 -2.50
N LEU A 42 -1.70 4.50 -3.32
CA LEU A 42 -1.95 4.78 -4.74
C LEU A 42 -2.40 3.53 -5.50
N LEU A 43 -1.73 2.40 -5.27
CA LEU A 43 -2.10 1.11 -5.86
C LEU A 43 -3.49 0.66 -5.42
N LEU A 44 -3.82 0.82 -4.14
CA LEU A 44 -5.15 0.50 -3.58
C LEU A 44 -6.26 1.32 -4.24
N VAL A 45 -6.07 2.64 -4.36
CA VAL A 45 -7.06 3.54 -5.00
C VAL A 45 -7.24 3.18 -6.48
N GLY A 46 -6.15 3.00 -7.23
CA GLY A 46 -6.22 2.61 -8.63
C GLY A 46 -6.92 1.26 -8.84
N PHE A 47 -6.77 0.35 -7.89
CA PHE A 47 -7.48 -0.92 -7.91
C PHE A 47 -8.98 -0.77 -7.58
N SER A 48 -9.33 0.04 -6.58
CA SER A 48 -10.74 0.30 -6.25
C SER A 48 -11.51 0.87 -7.43
N ILE A 49 -10.87 1.76 -8.21
CA ILE A 49 -11.47 2.31 -9.45
C ILE A 49 -11.70 1.21 -10.49
N GLN A 50 -10.69 0.36 -10.75
CA GLN A 50 -10.83 -0.76 -11.69
C GLN A 50 -11.88 -1.79 -11.23
N PHE A 51 -11.96 -2.04 -9.93
CA PHE A 51 -12.95 -2.94 -9.35
C PHE A 51 -14.37 -2.38 -9.47
N MET A 52 -14.58 -1.09 -9.19
CA MET A 52 -15.88 -0.43 -9.42
C MET A 52 -16.27 -0.46 -10.90
N ALA A 53 -15.33 -0.16 -11.80
CA ALA A 53 -15.59 -0.24 -13.24
C ALA A 53 -15.94 -1.67 -13.70
N TYR A 54 -15.28 -2.69 -13.15
CA TYR A 54 -15.62 -4.09 -13.43
C TYR A 54 -17.03 -4.44 -12.93
N MET A 55 -17.39 -4.04 -11.70
CA MET A 55 -18.71 -4.27 -11.11
C MET A 55 -19.84 -3.53 -11.84
N ASP A 56 -19.59 -2.31 -12.32
CA ASP A 56 -20.58 -1.52 -13.07
C ASP A 56 -20.85 -2.09 -14.47
N ASN A 57 -19.91 -2.86 -15.02
CA ASN A 57 -20.05 -3.56 -16.31
C ASN A 57 -20.60 -4.99 -16.18
N PHE A 58 -21.01 -5.44 -14.99
CA PHE A 58 -21.51 -6.78 -14.70
C PHE A 58 -22.96 -6.74 -14.20
#